data_AF-A0A1H1T2I2-F1
#
_entry.id   AF-A0A1H1T2I2-F1
#
_cell.length_a   1.000
_cell.length_b   1.000
_cell.length_c   1.000
_cell.angle_alpha   90.00
_cell.angle_beta   90.00
_cell.angle_gamma   90.00
#
_symmetry.space_group_name_H-M   'P 1'
#
loop_
_entity.id
_entity.type
_entity.pdbx_description
1 polymer ?
#
loop_
_entity_poly.entity_id
_entity_poly.type
_entity_poly.pdbx_seq_one_letter_code
_entity_poly.pdbx_strand_id
1 'polypeptide(L)'
;MAKFNSTEWDEIRKKFRHSIMADTSLVSLAQNLDTKEWPHKAEDEKPSKYIEFGYDELLMLPEIAGNADKADHLIGILKETLAFDDPFGDMVTEVEKTAAKDNPILKTLARLSIPATYPLSLANFSEGTRVVCASEGVKTIGEFANLGQQMSTRVVLGGDFRNALNALTHGDEEGIGQFLPFRKGSTGLHLAEAIGLVSAGLSRPEQLGLARAYGAKLNPTDTAAAKALTKEQVEKIESGLRINFTATLDWFKDQRPALEKHLADGGTYERYFVVINDPAREAIAVKLTAAAVKVSAKPAAAASSPAEAKKGGLFGRLFGKG
;
A
#
# COMPACT_ATOMS: atom_id res chain seq x y z
N MET A 1 -6.37 20.90 38.52
CA MET A 1 -6.60 19.88 37.47
C MET A 1 -5.60 20.17 36.38
N ALA A 2 -4.94 19.16 35.82
CA ALA A 2 -3.99 19.37 34.72
C ALA A 2 -4.71 20.02 33.53
N LYS A 3 -4.14 21.12 33.03
CA LYS A 3 -4.64 21.90 31.89
C LYS A 3 -4.29 21.24 30.56
N PHE A 4 -3.17 20.52 30.50
CA PHE A 4 -2.69 19.84 29.29
C PHE A 4 -2.57 18.32 29.50
N ASN A 5 -2.75 17.56 28.42
CA ASN A 5 -2.65 16.08 28.45
C ASN A 5 -1.42 15.55 27.69
N SER A 6 -1.23 14.22 27.73
CA SER A 6 -0.10 13.53 27.11
C SER A 6 0.04 13.77 25.60
N THR A 7 -1.08 13.85 24.88
CA THR A 7 -1.10 14.09 23.43
C THR A 7 -0.61 15.49 23.10
N GLU A 8 -1.10 16.50 23.83
CA GLU A 8 -0.68 17.89 23.64
C GLU A 8 0.80 18.07 23.96
N TRP A 9 1.29 17.40 25.01
CA TRP A 9 2.72 17.40 25.33
C TRP A 9 3.57 16.78 24.22
N ASP A 10 3.13 15.64 23.67
CA ASP A 10 3.85 14.94 22.59
C ASP A 10 3.92 15.75 21.30
N GLU A 11 2.93 16.59 21.00
CA GLU A 11 2.98 17.50 19.86
C GLU A 11 3.98 18.64 20.10
N ILE A 12 3.93 19.27 21.26
CA ILE A 12 4.80 20.41 21.61
C ILE A 12 6.27 19.99 21.63
N ARG A 13 6.60 18.86 22.27
CA ARG A 13 7.99 18.37 22.34
C ARG A 13 8.58 18.06 20.96
N LYS A 14 7.78 17.53 20.03
CA LYS A 14 8.23 17.23 18.65
C LYS A 14 8.56 18.52 17.89
N LYS A 15 7.72 19.54 18.00
CA LYS A 15 7.96 20.86 17.39
C LYS A 15 9.22 21.51 18.00
N PHE A 16 9.38 21.44 19.32
CA PHE A 16 10.53 22.05 20.01
C PHE A 16 11.87 21.38 19.73
N ARG A 17 11.93 20.06 19.44
CA ARG A 17 13.18 19.35 19.09
C ARG A 17 13.93 19.96 17.90
N HIS A 18 13.23 20.68 17.04
CA HIS A 18 13.79 21.34 15.86
C HIS A 18 13.76 22.87 15.96
N SER A 19 13.29 23.44 17.09
CA SER A 19 13.23 24.88 17.28
C SER A 19 14.58 25.44 17.70
N ILE A 20 14.93 26.61 17.18
CA ILE A 20 16.10 27.39 17.61
C ILE A 20 16.01 27.82 19.08
N MET A 21 14.80 27.81 19.67
CA MET A 21 14.54 28.18 21.05
C MET A 21 14.74 27.04 22.05
N ALA A 22 15.07 25.83 21.58
CA ALA A 22 15.20 24.64 22.43
C ALA A 22 16.27 24.79 23.52
N ASP A 23 17.32 25.57 23.26
CA ASP A 23 18.43 25.81 24.19
C ASP A 23 18.39 27.19 24.86
N THR A 24 17.30 27.94 24.66
CA THR A 24 17.04 29.22 25.33
C THR A 24 16.56 28.96 26.77
N SER A 25 17.01 29.78 27.73
CA SER A 25 16.56 29.66 29.13
C SER A 25 15.04 29.80 29.25
N LEU A 26 14.39 28.90 30.00
CA LEU A 26 12.96 28.95 30.30
C LEU A 26 12.55 30.23 31.03
N VAL A 27 13.45 30.80 31.85
CA VAL A 27 13.22 32.08 32.52
C VAL A 27 13.08 33.20 31.49
N SER A 28 13.99 33.26 30.51
CA SER A 28 13.94 34.26 29.43
C SER A 28 12.71 34.08 28.54
N LEU A 29 12.33 32.83 28.22
CA LEU A 29 11.12 32.55 27.45
C LEU A 29 9.87 33.00 28.21
N ALA A 30 9.76 32.65 29.50
CA ALA A 30 8.62 33.05 30.34
C ALA A 30 8.48 34.57 30.46
N GLN A 31 9.61 35.28 30.60
CA GLN A 31 9.67 36.75 30.65
C GLN A 31 9.23 37.38 29.33
N ASN A 32 9.71 36.87 28.19
CA ASN A 32 9.35 37.39 26.88
C ASN A 32 7.85 37.23 26.56
N LEU A 33 7.18 36.27 27.20
CA LEU A 33 5.76 36.00 27.04
C LEU A 33 4.89 36.74 28.07
N ASP A 34 5.49 37.55 28.96
CA ASP A 34 4.81 38.21 30.09
C ASP A 34 4.02 37.22 30.98
N THR A 35 4.49 35.97 31.08
CA THR A 35 3.86 34.92 31.91
C THR A 35 4.50 34.86 33.30
N LYS A 36 3.97 33.97 34.15
CA LYS A 36 4.59 33.68 35.45
C LYS A 36 6.05 33.23 35.25
N GLU A 37 6.96 33.68 36.11
CA GLU A 37 8.37 33.30 36.00
C GLU A 37 8.55 31.80 36.27
N TRP A 38 9.42 31.15 35.48
CA TRP A 38 9.82 29.77 35.73
C TRP A 38 10.53 29.67 37.09
N PRO A 39 10.13 28.75 37.99
CA PRO A 39 10.56 28.75 39.39
C PRO A 39 12.03 28.37 39.61
N HIS A 40 12.68 27.77 38.61
CA HIS A 40 14.07 27.32 38.71
C HIS A 40 14.98 28.22 37.86
N LYS A 41 16.11 28.63 38.42
CA LYS A 41 17.03 29.61 37.81
C LYS A 41 18.39 29.02 37.43
N ALA A 42 18.52 27.70 37.44
CA ALA A 42 19.75 27.04 37.05
C ALA A 42 19.99 27.19 35.54
N GLU A 43 21.27 27.13 35.14
CA GLU A 43 21.68 27.38 33.75
C GLU A 43 21.17 26.31 32.77
N ASP A 44 20.88 25.11 33.27
CA ASP A 44 20.33 23.97 32.53
C ASP A 44 18.80 23.99 32.40
N GLU A 45 18.12 24.99 32.97
CA GLU A 45 16.66 25.16 32.90
C GLU A 45 16.24 25.66 31.50
N LYS A 46 16.26 24.73 30.55
CA LYS A 46 16.01 24.93 29.11
C LYS A 46 14.97 23.93 28.60
N PRO A 47 14.23 24.24 27.52
CA PRO A 47 13.30 23.29 26.90
C PRO A 47 13.95 21.93 26.58
N SER A 48 15.19 21.92 26.08
CA SER A 48 15.95 20.71 25.73
C SER A 48 16.11 19.71 26.90
N LYS A 49 16.11 20.18 28.16
CA LYS A 49 16.12 19.34 29.36
C LYS A 49 14.82 18.53 29.50
N TYR A 50 13.68 19.06 29.10
CA TYR A 50 12.36 18.48 29.38
C TYR A 50 11.77 17.72 28.20
N ILE A 51 11.97 18.19 26.96
CA ILE A 51 11.32 17.64 25.76
C ILE A 51 11.77 16.22 25.39
N GLU A 52 12.81 15.68 26.03
CA GLU A 52 13.25 14.28 25.88
C GLU A 52 12.36 13.28 26.64
N PHE A 53 11.55 13.75 27.59
CA PHE A 53 10.68 12.90 28.40
C PHE A 53 9.24 12.84 27.88
N GLY A 54 8.62 11.65 27.95
CA GLY A 54 7.17 11.49 27.77
C GLY A 54 6.39 12.18 28.90
N TYR A 55 5.06 12.32 28.77
CA TYR A 55 4.27 13.08 29.74
C TYR A 55 4.33 12.48 31.16
N ASP A 56 4.22 11.16 31.27
CA ASP A 56 4.31 10.48 32.57
C ASP A 56 5.71 10.61 33.18
N GLU A 57 6.76 10.56 32.36
CA GLU A 57 8.15 10.73 32.78
C GLU A 57 8.44 12.17 33.22
N LEU A 58 7.88 13.16 32.49
CA LEU A 58 7.97 14.58 32.82
C LEU A 58 7.43 14.84 34.23
N LEU A 59 6.29 14.23 34.58
CA LEU A 59 5.68 14.35 35.91
C LEU A 59 6.50 13.69 37.02
N MET A 60 7.46 12.82 36.67
CA MET A 60 8.37 12.17 37.63
C MET A 60 9.67 12.95 37.84
N LEU A 61 9.96 13.97 37.02
CA LEU A 61 11.18 14.77 37.18
C LEU A 61 11.16 15.55 38.50
N PRO A 62 12.27 15.61 39.26
CA PRO A 62 12.32 16.30 40.56
C PRO A 62 11.82 17.75 40.52
N GLU A 63 12.04 18.44 39.42
CA GLU A 63 11.65 19.84 39.20
C GLU A 63 10.12 20.02 39.12
N ILE A 64 9.40 18.98 38.69
CA ILE A 64 7.96 18.95 38.36
C ILE A 64 7.17 18.04 39.33
N ALA A 65 7.84 17.05 39.94
CA ALA A 65 7.25 15.99 40.75
C ALA A 65 6.31 16.54 41.83
N GLY A 66 5.13 15.93 41.92
CA GLY A 66 4.11 16.28 42.91
C GLY A 66 3.33 17.57 42.60
N ASN A 67 3.54 18.22 41.45
CA ASN A 67 2.83 19.44 41.08
C ASN A 67 2.50 19.52 39.58
N ALA A 68 1.29 19.08 39.21
CA ALA A 68 0.79 19.14 37.84
C ALA A 68 0.74 20.57 37.28
N ASP A 69 0.54 21.59 38.12
CA ASP A 69 0.50 22.99 37.68
C ASP A 69 1.87 23.46 37.15
N LYS A 70 2.98 22.83 37.59
CA LYS A 70 4.32 23.12 37.04
C LYS A 70 4.50 22.54 35.64
N ALA A 71 4.00 21.33 35.41
CA ALA A 71 3.98 20.76 34.07
C ALA A 71 3.13 21.63 33.14
N ASP A 72 1.95 22.06 33.60
CA ASP A 72 1.10 22.96 32.82
C ASP A 72 1.78 24.30 32.52
N HIS A 73 2.54 24.82 33.47
CA HIS A 73 3.28 26.07 33.29
C HIS A 73 4.40 25.93 32.24
N LEU A 74 5.18 24.85 32.32
CA LEU A 74 6.20 24.52 31.30
C LEU A 74 5.57 24.38 29.92
N ILE A 75 4.51 23.57 29.81
CA ILE A 75 3.80 23.32 28.56
C ILE A 75 3.23 24.63 28.01
N GLY A 76 2.71 25.51 28.87
CA GLY A 76 2.24 26.83 28.52
C GLY A 76 3.33 27.71 27.89
N ILE A 77 4.48 27.86 28.57
CA ILE A 77 5.62 28.64 28.06
C ILE A 77 6.03 28.14 26.67
N LEU A 78 6.16 26.82 26.49
CA LEU A 78 6.58 26.24 25.22
C LEU A 78 5.50 26.44 24.13
N LYS A 79 4.24 26.19 24.44
CA LYS A 79 3.14 26.38 23.49
C LYS A 79 3.06 27.82 22.98
N GLU A 80 3.16 28.79 23.88
CA GLU A 80 3.12 30.21 23.54
C GLU A 80 4.39 30.67 22.80
N THR A 81 5.55 30.13 23.16
CA THR A 81 6.81 30.38 22.43
C THR A 81 6.71 29.91 20.97
N LEU A 82 6.18 28.71 20.73
CA LEU A 82 5.97 28.19 19.36
C LEU A 82 4.97 29.03 18.58
N ALA A 83 3.91 29.50 19.22
CA ALA A 83 2.93 30.38 18.58
C ALA A 83 3.53 31.76 18.20
N PHE A 84 4.59 32.21 18.88
CA PHE A 84 5.29 33.43 18.52
C PHE A 84 6.32 33.22 17.40
N ASP A 85 7.01 32.07 17.40
CA ASP A 85 8.01 31.68 16.39
C ASP A 85 7.35 31.34 15.03
N ASP A 86 6.17 30.71 15.07
CA ASP A 86 5.36 30.39 13.88
C ASP A 86 3.87 30.76 14.09
N PRO A 87 3.52 32.06 13.98
CA PRO A 87 2.18 32.56 14.28
C PRO A 87 1.09 32.04 13.34
N PHE A 88 1.46 31.36 12.25
CA PHE A 88 0.54 30.75 11.30
C PHE A 88 0.64 29.22 11.26
N GLY A 89 1.57 28.60 11.99
CA GLY A 89 1.82 27.16 11.91
C GLY A 89 0.60 26.30 12.23
N ASP A 90 -0.17 26.69 13.24
CA ASP A 90 -1.40 25.99 13.60
C ASP A 90 -2.51 26.19 12.54
N MET A 91 -2.58 27.37 11.92
CA MET A 91 -3.52 27.64 10.82
C MET A 91 -3.14 26.86 9.55
N VAL A 92 -1.86 26.80 9.19
CA VAL A 92 -1.37 25.99 8.06
C VAL A 92 -1.65 24.52 8.29
N THR A 93 -1.37 24.01 9.49
CA THR A 93 -1.61 22.61 9.86
C THR A 93 -3.10 22.25 9.74
N GLU A 94 -4.00 23.11 10.22
CA GLU A 94 -5.45 22.89 10.11
C GLU A 94 -5.97 23.05 8.67
N VAL A 95 -5.40 23.97 7.87
CA VAL A 95 -5.71 24.10 6.44
C VAL A 95 -5.28 22.85 5.67
N GLU A 96 -4.09 22.31 5.93
CA GLU A 96 -3.62 21.07 5.30
C GLU A 96 -4.44 19.85 5.71
N LYS A 97 -4.75 19.70 7.01
CA LYS A 97 -5.65 18.63 7.49
C LYS A 97 -7.04 18.74 6.88
N THR A 98 -7.57 19.95 6.72
CA THR A 98 -8.89 20.18 6.11
C THR A 98 -8.84 19.91 4.60
N ALA A 99 -7.81 20.37 3.90
CA ALA A 99 -7.61 20.11 2.48
C ALA A 99 -7.47 18.61 2.16
N ALA A 100 -6.75 17.87 3.02
CA ALA A 100 -6.64 16.41 2.93
C ALA A 100 -7.97 15.70 3.22
N LYS A 101 -8.76 16.19 4.18
CA LYS A 101 -10.12 15.69 4.45
C LYS A 101 -11.08 15.91 3.28
N ASP A 102 -10.82 16.90 2.42
CA ASP A 102 -11.64 17.19 1.25
C ASP A 102 -11.15 16.60 -0.07
N ASN A 103 -10.05 15.86 -0.07
CA ASN A 103 -9.59 15.19 -1.27
C ASN A 103 -10.57 14.05 -1.68
N PRO A 104 -11.29 14.18 -2.81
CA PRO A 104 -12.26 13.18 -3.24
C PRO A 104 -11.61 11.83 -3.56
N ILE A 105 -10.35 11.84 -4.03
CA ILE A 105 -9.60 10.62 -4.30
C ILE A 105 -9.32 9.86 -3.00
N LEU A 106 -8.84 10.55 -1.95
CA LEU A 106 -8.60 9.90 -0.66
C LEU A 106 -9.89 9.30 -0.06
N LYS A 107 -11.03 9.98 -0.24
CA LYS A 107 -12.35 9.44 0.13
C LYS A 107 -12.69 8.17 -0.66
N THR A 108 -12.42 8.14 -1.96
CA THR A 108 -12.58 6.93 -2.80
C THR A 108 -11.66 5.80 -2.35
N LEU A 109 -10.38 6.07 -2.12
CA LEU A 109 -9.42 5.05 -1.66
C LEU A 109 -9.90 4.42 -0.35
N ALA A 110 -10.30 5.24 0.63
CA ALA A 110 -10.84 4.77 1.90
C ALA A 110 -12.12 3.93 1.70
N ARG A 111 -13.07 4.41 0.90
CA ARG A 111 -14.33 3.70 0.60
C ARG A 111 -14.09 2.33 -0.04
N LEU A 112 -13.13 2.23 -0.95
CA LEU A 112 -12.78 0.99 -1.65
C LEU A 112 -11.78 0.13 -0.86
N SER A 113 -11.37 0.56 0.35
CA SER A 113 -10.32 -0.08 1.17
C SER A 113 -8.97 -0.21 0.45
N ILE A 114 -8.67 0.70 -0.48
CA ILE A 114 -7.37 0.76 -1.17
C ILE A 114 -6.38 1.47 -0.24
N PRO A 115 -5.27 0.83 0.16
CA PRO A 115 -4.29 1.46 1.02
C PRO A 115 -3.64 2.66 0.35
N ALA A 116 -3.73 3.84 0.96
CA ALA A 116 -3.05 5.05 0.48
C ALA A 116 -1.52 4.86 0.41
N THR A 117 -0.97 3.96 1.22
CA THR A 117 0.45 3.58 1.24
C THR A 117 0.86 2.65 0.10
N TYR A 118 -0.04 2.23 -0.78
CA TYR A 118 0.31 1.39 -1.92
C TYR A 118 1.37 2.10 -2.79
N PRO A 119 2.51 1.46 -3.06
CA PRO A 119 3.64 2.12 -3.71
C PRO A 119 3.37 2.33 -5.20
N LEU A 120 3.67 3.54 -5.66
CA LEU A 120 3.52 3.94 -7.05
C LEU A 120 4.40 3.10 -7.99
N SER A 121 5.52 2.59 -7.48
CA SER A 121 6.43 1.71 -8.22
C SER A 121 5.78 0.39 -8.65
N LEU A 122 4.78 -0.09 -7.90
CA LEU A 122 4.00 -1.30 -8.21
C LEU A 122 2.67 -1.01 -8.91
N ALA A 123 2.32 0.25 -9.12
CA ALA A 123 1.16 0.65 -9.91
C ALA A 123 1.50 0.65 -11.41
N ASN A 124 0.52 0.38 -12.26
CA ASN A 124 0.71 0.28 -13.71
C ASN A 124 0.68 1.66 -14.39
N PHE A 125 1.65 2.51 -14.06
CA PHE A 125 1.89 3.79 -14.72
C PHE A 125 3.01 3.68 -15.76
N SER A 126 2.88 4.47 -16.83
CA SER A 126 3.93 4.66 -17.83
C SER A 126 5.19 5.26 -17.21
N GLU A 127 6.32 5.07 -17.89
CA GLU A 127 7.60 5.65 -17.47
C GLU A 127 7.53 7.17 -17.34
N GLY A 128 6.86 7.85 -18.28
CA GLY A 128 6.69 9.31 -18.23
C GLY A 128 5.95 9.77 -16.98
N THR A 129 4.85 9.10 -16.61
CA THR A 129 4.11 9.40 -15.38
C THR A 129 4.93 9.11 -14.13
N ARG A 130 5.70 8.02 -14.12
CA ARG A 130 6.61 7.70 -13.00
C ARG A 130 7.69 8.76 -12.81
N VAL A 131 8.27 9.28 -13.90
CA VAL A 131 9.28 10.36 -13.84
C VAL A 131 8.70 11.62 -13.23
N VAL A 132 7.51 12.04 -13.67
CA VAL A 132 6.82 13.22 -13.11
C VAL A 132 6.52 13.02 -11.63
N CYS A 133 5.99 11.87 -11.23
CA CYS A 133 5.72 11.60 -9.82
C CYS A 133 7.01 11.58 -9.00
N ALA A 134 8.09 11.01 -9.53
CA ALA A 134 9.38 10.98 -8.85
C ALA A 134 10.01 12.37 -8.68
N SER A 135 9.88 13.28 -9.67
CA SER A 135 10.38 14.66 -9.54
C SER A 135 9.64 15.46 -8.47
N GLU A 136 8.38 15.12 -8.23
CA GLU A 136 7.53 15.71 -7.18
C GLU A 136 7.64 14.95 -5.84
N GLY A 137 8.54 13.96 -5.74
CA GLY A 137 8.74 13.18 -4.52
C GLY A 137 7.60 12.20 -4.17
N VAL A 138 6.68 11.94 -5.09
CA VAL A 138 5.53 11.04 -4.91
C VAL A 138 5.97 9.58 -5.00
N LYS A 139 5.75 8.83 -3.92
CA LYS A 139 6.11 7.41 -3.77
C LYS A 139 4.90 6.50 -3.61
N THR A 140 3.77 7.04 -3.18
CA THR A 140 2.55 6.28 -2.85
C THR A 140 1.32 6.81 -3.57
N ILE A 141 0.26 6.00 -3.64
CA ILE A 141 -1.03 6.40 -4.23
C ILE A 141 -1.72 7.52 -3.44
N GLY A 142 -1.53 7.58 -2.12
CA GLY A 142 -2.01 8.69 -1.30
C GLY A 142 -1.32 10.01 -1.64
N GLU A 143 0.01 9.99 -1.79
CA GLU A 143 0.76 11.17 -2.24
C GLU A 143 0.38 11.57 -3.67
N PHE A 144 0.15 10.59 -4.55
CA PHE A 144 -0.36 10.83 -5.91
C PHE A 144 -1.72 11.52 -5.89
N ALA A 145 -2.62 11.12 -4.99
CA ALA A 145 -3.92 11.76 -4.82
C ALA A 145 -3.80 13.24 -4.42
N ASN A 146 -2.86 13.56 -3.54
CA ASN A 146 -2.60 14.94 -3.10
C ASN A 146 -1.98 15.77 -4.23
N LEU A 147 -1.03 15.19 -4.97
CA LEU A 147 -0.43 15.83 -6.15
C LEU A 147 -1.49 16.14 -7.20
N GLY A 148 -2.39 15.20 -7.49
CA GLY A 148 -3.45 15.39 -8.47
C GLY A 148 -4.41 16.54 -8.13
N GLN A 149 -4.70 16.75 -6.85
CA GLN A 149 -5.51 17.88 -6.39
C GLN A 149 -4.80 19.22 -6.63
N GLN A 150 -3.49 19.29 -6.37
CA GLN A 150 -2.66 20.48 -6.56
C GLN A 150 -2.40 20.81 -8.04
N MET A 151 -2.24 19.79 -8.88
CA MET A 151 -1.88 19.93 -10.30
C MET A 151 -3.06 20.11 -11.26
N SER A 152 -4.30 20.23 -10.75
CA SER A 152 -5.49 20.50 -11.59
C SER A 152 -5.40 21.77 -12.45
N THR A 153 -4.44 22.67 -12.17
CA THR A 153 -4.27 23.97 -12.85
C THR A 153 -2.92 24.17 -13.55
N ARG A 154 -1.94 23.28 -13.35
CA ARG A 154 -0.60 23.40 -13.92
C ARG A 154 -0.17 22.04 -14.47
N VAL A 155 0.39 22.04 -15.69
CA VAL A 155 1.06 20.92 -16.38
C VAL A 155 0.18 20.15 -17.39
N VAL A 156 0.76 19.93 -18.57
CA VAL A 156 0.33 18.96 -19.58
C VAL A 156 0.62 17.56 -19.02
N LEU A 157 -0.29 17.06 -18.20
CA LEU A 157 -0.17 15.73 -17.60
C LEU A 157 -0.34 14.65 -18.67
N GLY A 158 0.44 13.58 -18.58
CA GLY A 158 0.34 12.42 -19.46
C GLY A 158 -1.07 11.80 -19.46
N GLY A 159 -1.43 11.12 -20.55
CA GLY A 159 -2.78 10.56 -20.71
C GLY A 159 -3.15 9.55 -19.61
N ASP A 160 -2.22 8.71 -19.18
CA ASP A 160 -2.42 7.74 -18.10
C ASP A 160 -2.55 8.40 -16.72
N PHE A 161 -1.78 9.46 -16.43
CA PHE A 161 -1.91 10.26 -15.20
C PHE A 161 -3.33 10.83 -15.08
N ARG A 162 -3.82 11.48 -16.14
CA ARG A 162 -5.17 12.07 -16.16
C ARG A 162 -6.25 11.00 -16.06
N ASN A 163 -6.08 9.87 -16.75
CA ASN A 163 -7.04 8.77 -16.70
C ASN A 163 -7.11 8.16 -15.30
N ALA A 164 -5.98 7.95 -14.63
CA ALA A 164 -5.95 7.45 -13.26
C ALA A 164 -6.61 8.43 -12.27
N LEU A 165 -6.32 9.73 -12.38
CA LEU A 165 -6.98 10.75 -11.55
C LEU A 165 -8.49 10.77 -11.75
N ASN A 166 -8.96 10.73 -13.01
CA ASN A 166 -10.38 10.68 -13.30
C ASN A 166 -11.01 9.42 -12.71
N ALA A 167 -10.40 8.25 -12.91
CA ALA A 167 -10.94 7.00 -12.38
C ALA A 167 -11.06 7.02 -10.86
N LEU A 168 -10.02 7.51 -10.17
CA LEU A 168 -10.00 7.62 -8.71
C LEU A 168 -10.95 8.70 -8.17
N THR A 169 -11.08 9.83 -8.87
CA THR A 169 -11.96 10.94 -8.46
C THR A 169 -13.43 10.52 -8.53
N HIS A 170 -13.81 9.80 -9.59
CA HIS A 170 -15.19 9.38 -9.81
C HIS A 170 -15.50 7.99 -9.25
N GLY A 171 -14.49 7.28 -8.73
CA GLY A 171 -14.68 5.91 -8.24
C GLY A 171 -15.02 4.91 -9.33
N ASP A 172 -14.53 5.13 -10.55
CA ASP A 172 -14.65 4.19 -11.67
C ASP A 172 -13.77 2.98 -11.40
N GLU A 173 -14.37 1.95 -10.83
CA GLU A 173 -13.71 0.70 -10.47
C GLU A 173 -13.01 0.01 -11.65
N GLU A 174 -13.54 0.14 -12.85
CA GLU A 174 -12.96 -0.46 -14.06
C GLU A 174 -11.71 0.30 -14.49
N GLY A 175 -11.78 1.63 -14.51
CA GLY A 175 -10.63 2.50 -14.73
C GLY A 175 -9.54 2.33 -13.68
N ILE A 176 -9.91 2.18 -12.40
CA ILE A 176 -8.97 1.96 -11.29
C ILE A 176 -8.18 0.66 -11.50
N GLY A 177 -8.85 -0.43 -11.94
CA GLY A 177 -8.23 -1.73 -12.21
C GLY A 177 -7.16 -1.71 -13.32
N GLN A 178 -7.12 -0.66 -14.15
CA GLN A 178 -6.06 -0.50 -15.16
C GLN A 178 -4.71 -0.08 -14.56
N PHE A 179 -4.75 0.59 -13.41
CA PHE A 179 -3.58 1.19 -12.75
C PHE A 179 -3.23 0.49 -11.43
N LEU A 180 -4.24 0.04 -10.69
CA LEU A 180 -4.12 -0.59 -9.39
C LEU A 180 -4.60 -2.03 -9.45
N PRO A 181 -4.09 -2.93 -8.59
CA PRO A 181 -4.54 -4.31 -8.51
C PRO A 181 -5.89 -4.42 -7.78
N PHE A 182 -6.90 -3.77 -8.34
CA PHE A 182 -8.24 -3.66 -7.82
C PHE A 182 -9.19 -4.45 -8.73
N ARG A 183 -10.16 -5.13 -8.13
CA ARG A 183 -11.18 -5.89 -8.84
C ARG A 183 -12.54 -5.21 -8.67
N LYS A 184 -13.25 -5.05 -9.78
CA LYS A 184 -14.61 -4.49 -9.77
C LYS A 184 -15.54 -5.31 -8.86
N GLY A 185 -16.28 -4.62 -8.01
CA GLY A 185 -17.22 -5.20 -7.05
C GLY A 185 -16.57 -5.81 -5.81
N SER A 186 -15.26 -5.69 -5.62
CA SER A 186 -14.58 -6.11 -4.39
C SER A 186 -14.01 -4.93 -3.61
N THR A 187 -13.40 -5.22 -2.47
CA THR A 187 -12.74 -4.22 -1.62
C THR A 187 -11.29 -4.62 -1.41
N GLY A 188 -10.44 -3.60 -1.30
CA GLY A 188 -9.01 -3.78 -1.15
C GLY A 188 -8.29 -4.12 -2.45
N LEU A 189 -6.98 -4.30 -2.32
CA LEU A 189 -6.10 -4.71 -3.40
C LEU A 189 -5.89 -6.22 -3.34
N HIS A 190 -5.69 -6.84 -4.50
CA HIS A 190 -5.65 -8.29 -4.63
C HIS A 190 -4.39 -8.80 -5.32
N LEU A 191 -3.80 -9.86 -4.75
CA LEU A 191 -2.55 -10.43 -5.24
C LEU A 191 -2.63 -10.94 -6.68
N ALA A 192 -3.75 -11.55 -7.09
CA ALA A 192 -3.91 -12.09 -8.44
C ALA A 192 -3.81 -10.98 -9.51
N GLU A 193 -4.52 -9.89 -9.28
CA GLU A 193 -4.52 -8.68 -10.10
C GLU A 193 -3.14 -8.03 -10.10
N ALA A 194 -2.47 -7.96 -8.94
CA ALA A 194 -1.13 -7.40 -8.83
C ALA A 194 -0.09 -8.17 -9.64
N ILE A 195 -0.15 -9.50 -9.60
CA ILE A 195 0.71 -10.36 -10.44
C ILE A 195 0.35 -10.16 -11.92
N GLY A 196 -0.93 -10.08 -12.27
CA GLY A 196 -1.38 -9.81 -13.64
C GLY A 196 -0.80 -8.52 -14.21
N LEU A 197 -0.78 -7.45 -13.39
CA LEU A 197 -0.23 -6.15 -13.75
C LEU A 197 1.29 -6.12 -13.91
N VAL A 198 2.05 -7.10 -13.39
CA VAL A 198 3.52 -7.16 -13.61
C VAL A 198 3.86 -7.18 -15.09
N SER A 199 3.04 -7.83 -15.90
CA SER A 199 3.23 -7.94 -17.35
C SER A 199 2.71 -6.73 -18.14
N ALA A 200 1.97 -5.82 -17.49
CA ALA A 200 1.31 -4.69 -18.15
C ALA A 200 2.30 -3.62 -18.67
N GLY A 201 3.52 -3.57 -18.12
CA GLY A 201 4.60 -2.72 -18.63
C GLY A 201 5.20 -3.19 -19.97
N LEU A 202 4.88 -4.41 -20.42
CA LEU A 202 5.28 -4.89 -21.74
C LEU A 202 4.31 -4.41 -22.82
N SER A 203 4.81 -4.21 -24.05
CA SER A 203 3.91 -3.97 -25.19
C SER A 203 2.97 -5.16 -25.40
N ARG A 204 1.76 -4.93 -25.92
CA ARG A 204 0.79 -6.03 -26.17
C ARG A 204 1.40 -7.15 -27.04
N PRO A 205 2.10 -6.87 -28.15
CA PRO A 205 2.77 -7.91 -28.93
C PRO A 205 3.77 -8.75 -28.14
N GLU A 206 4.48 -8.15 -27.17
CA GLU A 206 5.42 -8.85 -26.29
C GLU A 206 4.70 -9.70 -25.24
N GLN A 207 3.61 -9.21 -24.65
CA GLN A 207 2.77 -10.01 -23.75
C GLN A 207 2.26 -11.27 -24.48
N LEU A 208 1.76 -11.10 -25.70
CA LEU A 208 1.27 -12.20 -26.54
C LEU A 208 2.39 -13.18 -26.95
N GLY A 209 3.55 -12.66 -27.35
CA GLY A 209 4.72 -13.46 -27.69
C GLY A 209 5.22 -14.29 -26.50
N LEU A 210 5.25 -13.68 -25.31
CA LEU A 210 5.67 -14.33 -24.07
C LEU A 210 4.65 -15.39 -23.62
N ALA A 211 3.36 -15.07 -23.66
CA ALA A 211 2.29 -16.03 -23.35
C ALA A 211 2.35 -17.24 -24.28
N ARG A 212 2.58 -17.03 -25.59
CA ARG A 212 2.81 -18.13 -26.55
C ARG A 212 4.03 -18.96 -26.17
N ALA A 213 5.16 -18.33 -25.82
CA ALA A 213 6.36 -19.05 -25.40
C ALA A 213 6.14 -19.91 -24.15
N TYR A 214 5.19 -19.52 -23.29
CA TYR A 214 4.76 -20.30 -22.13
C TYR A 214 3.69 -21.36 -22.42
N GLY A 215 3.27 -21.51 -23.68
CA GLY A 215 2.30 -22.53 -24.11
C GLY A 215 0.83 -22.09 -24.04
N ALA A 216 0.54 -20.80 -23.90
CA ALA A 216 -0.82 -20.28 -23.91
C ALA A 216 -1.51 -20.52 -25.26
N LYS A 217 -2.80 -20.90 -25.21
CA LYS A 217 -3.65 -20.98 -26.40
C LYS A 217 -4.25 -19.62 -26.68
N LEU A 218 -3.70 -18.91 -27.66
CA LEU A 218 -4.18 -17.60 -28.10
C LEU A 218 -5.23 -17.76 -29.21
N ASN A 219 -6.16 -16.82 -29.30
CA ASN A 219 -7.07 -16.76 -30.45
C ASN A 219 -6.29 -16.38 -31.74
N PRO A 220 -6.89 -16.52 -32.94
CA PRO A 220 -6.18 -16.23 -34.19
C PRO A 220 -5.68 -14.78 -34.32
N THR A 221 -6.45 -13.81 -33.82
CA THR A 221 -6.09 -12.39 -33.85
C THR A 221 -4.86 -12.09 -32.98
N ASP A 222 -4.87 -12.56 -31.74
CA ASP A 222 -3.74 -12.46 -30.82
C ASP A 222 -2.55 -13.27 -31.33
N THR A 223 -2.80 -14.37 -32.03
CA THR A 223 -1.75 -15.17 -32.65
C THR A 223 -1.05 -14.37 -33.76
N ALA A 224 -1.80 -13.65 -34.59
CA ALA A 224 -1.22 -12.81 -35.62
C ALA A 224 -0.45 -11.59 -35.04
N ALA A 225 -0.92 -11.04 -33.92
CA ALA A 225 -0.32 -9.89 -33.25
C ALA A 225 0.89 -10.24 -32.35
N ALA A 226 1.10 -11.52 -32.03
CA ALA A 226 2.18 -11.96 -31.16
C ALA A 226 3.56 -11.74 -31.78
N LYS A 227 4.44 -11.04 -31.06
CA LYS A 227 5.84 -10.88 -31.43
C LYS A 227 6.54 -12.25 -31.37
N ALA A 228 7.26 -12.61 -32.43
CA ALA A 228 8.15 -13.77 -32.38
C ALA A 228 9.33 -13.44 -31.47
N LEU A 229 9.42 -14.12 -30.33
CA LEU A 229 10.50 -13.96 -29.36
C LEU A 229 11.48 -15.13 -29.47
N THR A 230 12.77 -14.84 -29.49
CA THR A 230 13.80 -15.88 -29.34
C THR A 230 13.87 -16.33 -27.88
N LYS A 231 14.52 -17.46 -27.62
CA LYS A 231 14.71 -17.98 -26.25
C LYS A 231 15.43 -16.96 -25.36
N GLU A 232 16.46 -16.29 -25.89
CA GLU A 232 17.25 -15.29 -25.17
C GLU A 232 16.40 -14.05 -24.85
N GLN A 233 15.50 -13.65 -25.75
CA GLN A 233 14.57 -12.53 -25.50
C GLN A 233 13.55 -12.89 -24.42
N VAL A 234 13.02 -14.12 -24.43
CA VAL A 234 12.11 -14.61 -23.39
C VAL A 234 12.82 -14.58 -22.03
N GLU A 235 14.03 -15.12 -21.92
CA GLU A 235 14.80 -15.15 -20.68
C GLU A 235 15.11 -13.73 -20.15
N LYS A 236 15.45 -12.79 -21.05
CA LYS A 236 15.69 -11.39 -20.70
C LYS A 236 14.43 -10.71 -20.16
N ILE A 237 13.30 -10.87 -20.84
CA ILE A 237 12.01 -10.30 -20.42
C ILE A 237 11.61 -10.91 -19.07
N GLU A 238 11.68 -12.24 -18.93
CA GLU A 238 11.33 -12.94 -17.69
C GLU A 238 12.18 -12.46 -16.52
N SER A 239 13.49 -12.27 -16.72
CA SER A 239 14.40 -11.73 -15.70
C SER A 239 13.99 -10.32 -15.26
N GLY A 240 13.57 -9.46 -16.19
CA GLY A 240 13.04 -8.14 -15.87
C GLY A 240 11.73 -8.19 -15.07
N LEU A 241 10.79 -9.05 -15.48
CA LEU A 241 9.51 -9.22 -14.78
C LEU A 241 9.70 -9.76 -13.36
N ARG A 242 10.70 -10.61 -13.12
CA ARG A 242 10.99 -11.20 -11.79
C ARG A 242 11.27 -10.16 -10.71
N ILE A 243 11.87 -9.03 -11.07
CA ILE A 243 12.15 -7.94 -10.12
C ILE A 243 10.84 -7.38 -9.57
N ASN A 244 9.95 -6.93 -10.46
CA ASN A 244 8.65 -6.38 -10.08
C ASN A 244 7.77 -7.45 -9.43
N PHE A 245 7.79 -8.68 -9.94
CA PHE A 245 7.05 -9.80 -9.34
C PHE A 245 7.46 -10.07 -7.89
N THR A 246 8.77 -10.05 -7.59
CA THR A 246 9.26 -10.27 -6.23
C THR A 246 8.82 -9.15 -5.29
N ALA A 247 8.90 -7.89 -5.74
CA ALA A 247 8.41 -6.76 -4.97
C ALA A 247 6.88 -6.81 -4.74
N THR A 248 6.12 -7.28 -5.73
CA THR A 248 4.68 -7.55 -5.58
C THR A 248 4.42 -8.62 -4.53
N LEU A 249 5.13 -9.76 -4.56
CA LEU A 249 4.96 -10.80 -3.55
C LEU A 249 5.32 -10.32 -2.14
N ASP A 250 6.33 -9.48 -2.00
CA ASP A 250 6.74 -8.92 -0.71
C ASP A 250 5.68 -7.96 -0.14
N TRP A 251 5.12 -7.08 -0.98
CA TRP A 251 3.99 -6.24 -0.57
C TRP A 251 2.83 -7.12 -0.11
N PHE A 252 2.40 -8.05 -0.97
CA PHE A 252 1.22 -8.89 -0.75
C PHE A 252 1.53 -10.17 0.06
N LYS A 253 2.54 -10.12 0.92
CA LYS A 253 2.97 -11.28 1.73
C LYS A 253 1.85 -11.88 2.57
N ASP A 254 0.89 -11.08 3.02
CA ASP A 254 -0.25 -11.54 3.82
C ASP A 254 -1.30 -12.31 3.00
N GLN A 255 -1.35 -12.09 1.68
CA GLN A 255 -2.25 -12.82 0.76
C GLN A 255 -1.60 -14.06 0.17
N ARG A 256 -0.27 -14.16 0.20
CA ARG A 256 0.47 -15.31 -0.33
C ARG A 256 0.07 -16.66 0.31
N PRO A 257 -0.14 -16.78 1.64
CA PRO A 257 -0.61 -18.02 2.24
C PRO A 257 -1.95 -18.51 1.69
N ALA A 258 -2.85 -17.61 1.29
CA ALA A 258 -4.14 -17.98 0.70
C ALA A 258 -3.97 -18.62 -0.68
N LEU A 259 -3.03 -18.13 -1.49
CA LEU A 259 -2.64 -18.75 -2.76
C LEU A 259 -2.03 -20.14 -2.52
N GLU A 260 -1.09 -20.26 -1.58
CA GLU A 260 -0.45 -21.54 -1.27
C GLU A 260 -1.47 -22.57 -0.77
N LYS A 261 -2.42 -22.14 0.06
CA LYS A 261 -3.55 -22.97 0.51
C LYS A 261 -4.45 -23.41 -0.65
N HIS A 262 -4.84 -22.50 -1.54
CA HIS A 262 -5.64 -22.82 -2.73
C HIS A 262 -5.00 -23.95 -3.55
N LEU A 263 -3.67 -23.91 -3.71
CA LEU A 263 -2.92 -24.96 -4.42
C LEU A 263 -2.85 -26.26 -3.61
N ALA A 264 -2.62 -26.18 -2.30
CA ALA A 264 -2.59 -27.34 -1.41
C ALA A 264 -3.94 -28.08 -1.35
N ASP A 265 -5.05 -27.34 -1.48
CA ASP A 265 -6.42 -27.86 -1.51
C ASP A 265 -6.81 -28.45 -2.90
N GLY A 266 -5.86 -28.54 -3.84
CA GLY A 266 -6.05 -29.12 -5.18
C GLY A 266 -6.53 -28.11 -6.23
N GLY A 267 -6.56 -26.82 -5.91
CA GLY A 267 -6.77 -25.76 -6.89
C GLY A 267 -5.60 -25.62 -7.85
N THR A 268 -5.86 -25.06 -9.03
CA THR A 268 -4.81 -24.79 -10.03
C THR A 268 -4.49 -23.31 -10.12
N TYR A 269 -3.31 -22.97 -10.65
CA TYR A 269 -2.91 -21.59 -10.90
C TYR A 269 -3.86 -20.88 -11.88
N GLU A 270 -4.30 -21.58 -12.93
CA GLU A 270 -5.22 -21.05 -13.94
C GLU A 270 -6.53 -20.59 -13.27
N ARG A 271 -7.07 -21.41 -12.36
CA ARG A 271 -8.28 -21.04 -11.62
C ARG A 271 -8.07 -19.85 -10.67
N TYR A 272 -6.87 -19.70 -10.13
CA TYR A 272 -6.55 -18.55 -9.28
C TYR A 272 -6.46 -17.24 -10.09
N PHE A 273 -5.87 -17.31 -11.29
CA PHE A 273 -5.61 -16.14 -12.13
C PHE A 273 -6.72 -15.78 -13.13
N VAL A 274 -7.74 -16.64 -13.33
CA VAL A 274 -8.88 -16.38 -14.25
C VAL A 274 -9.60 -15.05 -14.00
N VAL A 275 -9.47 -14.50 -12.78
CA VAL A 275 -10.00 -13.20 -12.38
C VAL A 275 -9.37 -12.02 -13.13
N ILE A 276 -8.17 -12.21 -13.70
CA ILE A 276 -7.48 -11.21 -14.55
C ILE A 276 -8.26 -10.98 -15.85
N ASN A 277 -8.94 -12.00 -16.37
CA ASN A 277 -9.74 -11.94 -17.59
C ASN A 277 -8.94 -11.46 -18.82
N ASP A 278 -7.68 -11.92 -18.92
CA ASP A 278 -6.80 -11.69 -20.07
C ASP A 278 -5.91 -12.92 -20.24
N PRO A 279 -6.18 -13.81 -21.23
CA PRO A 279 -5.48 -15.08 -21.37
C PRO A 279 -3.96 -14.96 -21.45
N ALA A 280 -3.43 -13.84 -21.99
CA ALA A 280 -2.00 -13.64 -22.11
C ALA A 280 -1.38 -13.30 -20.75
N ARG A 281 -2.01 -12.38 -20.01
CA ARG A 281 -1.56 -11.99 -18.66
C ARG A 281 -1.72 -13.14 -17.67
N GLU A 282 -2.79 -13.92 -17.80
CA GLU A 282 -3.03 -15.13 -17.01
C GLU A 282 -1.90 -16.15 -17.18
N ALA A 283 -1.54 -16.48 -18.42
CA ALA A 283 -0.45 -17.42 -18.70
C ALA A 283 0.90 -16.93 -18.15
N ILE A 284 1.19 -15.62 -18.25
CA ILE A 284 2.40 -15.03 -17.69
C ILE A 284 2.38 -15.10 -16.15
N ALA A 285 1.25 -14.76 -15.53
CA ALA A 285 1.06 -14.81 -14.08
C ALA A 285 1.24 -16.24 -13.53
N VAL A 286 0.64 -17.24 -14.19
CA VAL A 286 0.81 -18.67 -13.87
C VAL A 286 2.28 -19.04 -13.91
N LYS A 287 2.99 -18.69 -14.99
CA LYS A 287 4.39 -19.07 -15.17
C LYS A 287 5.32 -18.44 -14.12
N LEU A 288 5.18 -17.13 -13.88
CA LEU A 288 5.97 -16.41 -12.87
C LEU A 288 5.75 -17.00 -11.48
N THR A 289 4.48 -17.27 -11.14
CA THR A 289 4.10 -17.78 -9.83
C THR A 289 4.58 -19.21 -9.62
N ALA A 290 4.38 -20.10 -10.60
CA ALA A 290 4.84 -21.48 -10.51
C ALA A 290 6.37 -21.61 -10.39
N ALA A 291 7.12 -20.66 -10.97
CA ALA A 291 8.57 -20.63 -10.84
C ALA A 291 9.05 -20.19 -9.44
N ALA A 292 8.27 -19.38 -8.73
CA ALA A 292 8.64 -18.81 -7.44
C ALA A 292 8.02 -19.54 -6.24
N VAL A 293 6.80 -20.07 -6.40
CA VAL A 293 6.04 -20.73 -5.35
C VAL A 293 6.08 -22.24 -5.59
N LYS A 294 7.01 -22.92 -4.92
CA LYS A 294 7.09 -24.38 -4.93
C LYS A 294 6.23 -24.94 -3.80
N VAL A 295 4.94 -25.15 -4.06
CA VAL A 295 4.09 -25.90 -3.13
C VAL A 295 4.27 -27.39 -3.38
N SER A 296 4.58 -28.15 -2.34
CA SER A 296 4.51 -29.61 -2.37
C SER A 296 3.05 -30.00 -2.56
N ALA A 297 2.63 -30.27 -3.79
CA ALA A 297 1.28 -30.75 -4.05
C ALA A 297 1.07 -32.04 -3.24
N LYS A 298 0.15 -32.02 -2.27
CA LYS A 298 -0.35 -33.26 -1.69
C LYS A 298 -1.05 -33.99 -2.84
N PRO A 299 -0.77 -35.28 -3.09
CA PRO A 299 -1.46 -36.01 -4.15
C PRO A 299 -2.95 -35.82 -3.91
N ALA A 300 -3.65 -35.26 -4.90
CA ALA A 300 -5.10 -35.18 -4.85
C ALA A 300 -5.58 -36.58 -4.48
N ALA A 301 -6.23 -36.71 -3.32
CA ALA A 301 -6.90 -37.95 -2.97
C ALA A 301 -7.85 -38.20 -4.12
N ALA A 302 -7.51 -39.19 -4.95
CA ALA A 302 -8.34 -39.59 -6.06
C ALA A 302 -9.74 -39.73 -5.51
N ALA A 303 -10.67 -38.93 -6.04
CA ALA A 303 -12.08 -39.09 -5.72
C ALA A 303 -12.39 -40.56 -5.97
N SER A 304 -12.55 -41.32 -4.87
CA SER A 304 -13.01 -42.68 -4.94
C SER A 304 -14.41 -42.60 -5.52
N SER A 305 -14.52 -42.83 -6.82
CA SER A 305 -15.79 -43.10 -7.46
C SER A 305 -16.47 -44.19 -6.62
N PRO A 306 -17.76 -44.05 -6.27
CA PRO A 306 -18.46 -45.15 -5.63
C PRO A 306 -18.39 -46.32 -6.60
N ALA A 307 -17.74 -47.41 -6.20
CA ALA A 307 -17.69 -48.61 -6.99
C ALA A 307 -19.14 -49.08 -7.22
N GLU A 308 -19.62 -48.95 -8.45
CA GLU A 308 -20.79 -49.69 -8.91
C GLU A 308 -20.52 -51.17 -8.67
N ALA A 309 -21.25 -51.73 -7.70
CA ALA A 309 -21.28 -53.15 -7.46
C ALA A 309 -21.86 -53.84 -8.70
N LYS A 310 -20.98 -54.33 -9.59
CA LYS A 310 -21.33 -55.35 -10.57
C LYS A 310 -21.86 -56.58 -9.82
N LYS A 311 -23.19 -56.68 -9.69
CA LYS A 311 -23.87 -57.94 -9.37
C LYS A 311 -23.66 -58.90 -10.54
N GLY A 312 -22.60 -59.69 -10.48
CA GLY A 312 -22.40 -60.86 -11.31
C GLY A 312 -23.49 -61.90 -11.01
N GLY A 313 -24.11 -62.40 -12.08
CA GLY A 313 -25.15 -63.43 -12.04
C GLY A 313 -24.65 -64.74 -11.44
N LEU A 314 -25.41 -65.25 -10.47
CA LEU A 314 -25.21 -66.56 -9.84
C LEU A 314 -26.54 -67.33 -9.74
N PHE A 315 -27.38 -67.29 -10.77
CA PHE A 315 -28.58 -68.12 -10.89
C PHE A 315 -28.74 -68.61 -12.32
N GLY A 316 -28.10 -69.74 -12.62
CA GLY A 316 -28.16 -70.36 -13.94
C GLY A 316 -27.49 -71.73 -13.98
N ARG A 317 -27.72 -72.56 -12.96
CA ARG A 317 -27.26 -73.96 -12.94
C ARG A 317 -28.02 -74.78 -11.89
N LEU A 318 -29.33 -74.98 -12.09
CA LEU A 318 -30.08 -75.94 -11.27
C LEU A 318 -31.36 -76.52 -11.90
N PHE A 319 -31.50 -76.51 -13.23
CA PHE A 319 -32.52 -77.35 -13.90
C PHE A 319 -31.97 -77.88 -15.22
N GLY A 320 -31.85 -79.21 -15.33
CA GLY A 320 -31.47 -79.88 -16.58
C GLY A 320 -30.81 -81.25 -16.41
N LYS A 321 -31.48 -82.20 -15.75
CA LYS A 321 -31.27 -83.66 -15.98
C LYS A 321 -32.55 -84.40 -15.57
N GLY A 322 -33.16 -85.07 -16.55
CA GLY A 322 -34.44 -85.78 -16.46
C GLY A 322 -35.08 -85.76 -17.82
#